data_AF-A0A838JCK5-F1
#
_entry.id   AF-A0A838JCK5-F1
#
_cell.length_a   1.000
_cell.length_b   1.000
_cell.length_c   1.000
_cell.angle_alpha   90.00
_cell.angle_beta   90.00
_cell.angle_gamma   90.00
#
_symmetry.space_group_name_H-M   'P 1'
#
loop_
_entity.id
_entity.type
_entity.pdbx_description
1 polymer ?
#
loop_
_entity_poly.entity_id
_entity_poly.type
_entity_poly.pdbx_seq_one_letter_code
_entity_poly.pdbx_strand_id
1 'polypeptide(L)'
;MTIGHIPQQVVWNSQKRGVLATPVISAYSSQECSVCHYTDRKNRPNQQTFCCKVCGFEAHADYNASVNISRRVGDRRLRACKDRTAIKVVPMTRHDAWKQQQGVGNIGPLKRRKLEASSDSLASI
;
A
#
# COMPACT_ATOMS: atom_id res chain seq x y z
N MET A 1 11.09 18.64 17.68
CA MET A 1 11.49 18.59 16.26
C MET A 1 10.24 18.29 15.42
N THR A 2 9.85 19.18 14.51
CA THR A 2 8.64 19.01 13.70
C THR A 2 8.97 18.30 12.38
N ILE A 3 8.21 17.25 12.06
CA ILE A 3 8.43 16.43 10.85
C ILE A 3 7.94 17.13 9.55
N GLY A 4 7.35 18.32 9.67
CA GLY A 4 6.71 19.04 8.58
C GLY A 4 7.65 19.54 7.47
N HIS A 5 8.97 19.51 7.70
CA HIS A 5 9.98 19.94 6.72
C HIS A 5 10.39 18.83 5.72
N ILE A 6 10.03 17.57 6.00
CA ILE A 6 10.41 16.41 5.17
C ILE A 6 9.89 16.54 3.72
N PRO A 7 8.64 16.97 3.46
CA PRO A 7 8.16 17.10 2.08
C PRO A 7 9.01 18.07 1.24
N GLN A 8 9.44 19.21 1.78
CA GLN A 8 10.32 20.13 1.04
C GLN A 8 11.67 19.48 0.73
N GLN A 9 12.25 18.74 1.68
CA GLN A 9 13.51 18.03 1.47
C GLN A 9 13.39 16.93 0.40
N VAL A 10 12.28 16.20 0.36
CA VAL A 10 12.01 15.19 -0.67
C VAL A 10 11.94 15.84 -2.04
N VAL A 11 11.19 16.94 -2.19
CA VAL A 11 11.07 17.68 -3.46
C VAL A 11 12.44 18.18 -3.93
N TRP A 12 13.18 18.85 -3.04
CA TRP A 12 14.50 19.39 -3.35
C TRP A 12 15.50 18.30 -3.79
N ASN A 13 15.58 17.20 -3.05
CA ASN A 13 16.46 16.08 -3.39
C ASN A 13 16.07 15.40 -4.72
N SER A 14 14.76 15.33 -5.01
CA SER A 14 14.26 14.70 -6.24
C SER A 14 14.59 15.56 -7.46
N GLN A 15 14.38 16.88 -7.36
CA GLN A 15 14.76 17.84 -8.41
C GLN A 15 16.26 17.78 -8.72
N LYS A 16 17.12 17.78 -7.69
CA LYS A 16 18.58 17.68 -7.85
C LYS A 16 19.02 16.41 -8.60
N ARG A 17 18.24 15.34 -8.50
CA ARG A 17 18.54 14.03 -9.10
C ARG A 17 17.76 13.76 -10.40
N GLY A 18 16.94 14.69 -10.87
CA GLY A 18 16.10 14.49 -12.04
C GLY A 18 14.98 13.45 -11.84
N VAL A 19 14.57 13.20 -10.60
CA VAL A 19 13.50 12.25 -10.25
C VAL A 19 12.22 13.00 -9.92
N LEU A 20 11.07 12.46 -10.34
CA LEU A 20 9.77 13.03 -10.02
C LEU A 20 9.30 12.60 -8.62
N ALA A 21 8.99 13.57 -7.76
CA ALA A 21 8.30 13.35 -6.49
C ALA A 21 6.83 13.80 -6.60
N THR A 22 5.88 12.86 -6.45
CA THR A 22 4.45 13.16 -6.52
C THR A 22 3.79 12.96 -5.16
N PRO A 23 3.15 14.00 -4.58
CA PRO A 23 2.37 13.83 -3.36
C PRO A 23 1.12 12.99 -3.63
N VAL A 24 0.78 12.12 -2.68
CA VAL A 24 -0.42 11.27 -2.72
C VAL A 24 -1.14 11.30 -1.38
N ILE A 25 -2.43 10.96 -1.39
CA ILE A 25 -3.23 10.83 -0.16
C ILE A 25 -2.72 9.61 0.63
N SER A 26 -2.16 9.84 1.82
CA SER A 26 -1.58 8.78 2.65
C SER A 26 -2.54 8.16 3.66
N ALA A 27 -3.69 8.79 3.93
CA ALA A 27 -4.60 8.35 4.98
C ALA A 27 -5.05 6.89 4.76
N TYR A 28 -5.02 6.11 5.85
CA TYR A 28 -5.35 4.68 5.91
C TYR A 28 -4.45 3.72 5.11
N SER A 29 -3.42 4.19 4.41
CA SER A 29 -2.52 3.34 3.59
C SER A 29 -1.81 2.24 4.38
N SER A 30 -1.56 2.44 5.68
CA SER A 30 -0.96 1.43 6.56
C SER A 30 -1.95 0.43 7.16
N GLN A 31 -3.26 0.66 6.98
CA GLN A 31 -4.36 -0.18 7.47
C GLN A 31 -5.07 -0.91 6.32
N GLU A 32 -4.95 -0.41 5.10
CA GLU A 32 -5.46 -1.02 3.86
C GLU A 32 -4.67 -2.28 3.49
N CYS A 33 -5.36 -3.34 3.12
CA CYS A 33 -4.73 -4.52 2.54
C CYS A 33 -4.40 -4.29 1.05
N SER A 34 -3.13 -4.48 0.67
CA SER A 34 -2.68 -4.40 -0.73
C SER A 34 -3.20 -5.56 -1.62
N VAL A 35 -3.97 -6.49 -1.08
CA VAL A 35 -4.59 -7.57 -1.86
C VAL A 35 -6.07 -7.31 -2.06
N CYS A 36 -6.83 -7.20 -0.97
CA CYS A 36 -8.28 -7.15 -1.01
C CYS A 36 -8.86 -5.78 -0.66
N HIS A 37 -8.02 -4.77 -0.41
CA HIS A 37 -8.40 -3.40 -0.03
C HIS A 37 -9.14 -3.22 1.31
N TYR A 38 -9.41 -4.30 2.04
CA TYR A 38 -10.02 -4.20 3.36
C TYR A 38 -9.17 -3.32 4.28
N THR A 39 -9.81 -2.32 4.89
CA THR A 39 -9.12 -1.27 5.66
C THR A 39 -9.62 -1.26 7.10
N ASP A 40 -8.80 -1.76 8.01
CA ASP A 40 -9.10 -1.80 9.45
C ASP A 40 -7.82 -1.63 10.28
N ARG A 41 -7.94 -0.99 11.45
CA ARG A 41 -6.83 -0.82 12.40
C ARG A 41 -6.27 -2.17 12.84
N LYS A 42 -7.12 -3.19 13.01
CA LYS A 42 -6.74 -4.55 13.41
C LYS A 42 -5.85 -5.25 12.39
N ASN A 43 -5.75 -4.74 11.15
CA ASN A 43 -4.83 -5.28 10.15
C ASN A 43 -3.35 -5.00 10.49
N ARG A 44 -3.06 -3.93 11.25
CA ARG A 44 -1.70 -3.57 11.70
C ARG A 44 -1.66 -3.53 13.24
N PRO A 45 -1.52 -4.69 13.91
CA PRO A 45 -1.54 -4.75 15.37
C PRO A 45 -0.33 -4.08 16.02
N ASN A 46 0.81 -4.04 15.34
CA ASN A 46 2.05 -3.43 15.83
C ASN A 46 2.82 -2.76 14.67
N GLN A 47 4.00 -2.20 14.96
CA GLN A 47 4.77 -1.45 13.95
C GLN A 47 5.27 -2.32 12.79
N GLN A 48 5.61 -3.58 13.02
CA GLN A 48 6.29 -4.44 12.04
C GLN A 48 5.31 -5.35 11.28
N THR A 49 4.21 -5.76 11.90
CA THR A 49 3.33 -6.79 11.36
C THR A 49 2.11 -6.20 10.67
N PHE A 50 1.81 -6.69 9.47
CA PHE A 50 0.52 -6.54 8.82
C PHE A 50 -0.10 -7.92 8.57
N CYS A 51 -1.36 -8.10 8.96
CA CYS A 51 -2.15 -9.32 8.77
C CYS A 51 -3.60 -8.94 8.46
N CYS A 52 -4.02 -9.12 7.21
CA CYS A 52 -5.38 -8.78 6.79
C CYS A 52 -6.40 -9.71 7.45
N LYS A 53 -7.41 -9.13 8.11
CA LYS A 53 -8.48 -9.88 8.78
C LYS A 53 -9.53 -10.48 7.86
N VAL A 54 -9.45 -10.23 6.55
CA VAL A 54 -10.40 -10.77 5.57
C VAL A 54 -9.76 -11.82 4.65
N CYS A 55 -8.66 -11.48 3.95
CA CYS A 55 -8.04 -12.42 3.00
C CYS A 55 -6.84 -13.19 3.57
N GLY A 56 -6.42 -12.91 4.81
CA GLY A 56 -5.28 -13.57 5.45
C GLY A 56 -3.90 -13.14 4.93
N PHE A 57 -3.81 -12.13 4.07
CA PHE A 57 -2.52 -11.63 3.58
C PHE A 57 -1.63 -11.11 4.71
N GLU A 58 -0.37 -11.56 4.74
CA GLU A 58 0.64 -11.18 5.73
C GLU A 58 1.86 -10.56 5.06
N ALA A 59 2.39 -9.50 5.66
CA ALA A 59 3.64 -8.87 5.23
C ALA A 59 4.23 -8.01 6.36
N HIS A 60 5.44 -7.49 6.13
CA HIS A 60 5.93 -6.36 6.93
C HIS A 60 5.04 -5.14 6.69
N ALA A 61 4.69 -4.40 7.76
CA ALA A 61 3.70 -3.34 7.67
C ALA A 61 4.13 -2.19 6.76
N ASP A 62 5.41 -1.83 6.78
CA ASP A 62 5.94 -0.78 5.92
C ASP A 62 6.01 -1.20 4.45
N TYR A 63 6.23 -2.49 4.17
CA TYR A 63 6.14 -3.03 2.81
C TYR A 63 4.71 -2.96 2.27
N ASN A 64 3.72 -3.40 3.05
CA ASN A 64 2.32 -3.29 2.63
C ASN A 64 1.92 -1.82 2.43
N ALA A 65 2.33 -0.93 3.33
CA ALA A 65 2.07 0.50 3.20
C ALA A 65 2.73 1.11 1.95
N SER A 66 3.98 0.74 1.63
CA SER A 66 4.67 1.26 0.44
C SER A 66 3.98 0.83 -0.86
N VAL A 67 3.52 -0.42 -0.95
CA VAL A 67 2.71 -0.91 -2.08
C VAL A 67 1.43 -0.10 -2.23
N ASN A 68 0.72 0.17 -1.13
CA ASN A 68 -0.49 0.99 -1.16
C ASN A 68 -0.18 2.42 -1.61
N ILE A 69 0.86 3.06 -1.06
CA ILE A 69 1.27 4.42 -1.45
C ILE A 69 1.62 4.51 -2.94
N SER A 70 2.37 3.53 -3.46
CA SER A 70 2.73 3.46 -4.88
C SER A 70 1.49 3.40 -5.78
N ARG A 71 0.50 2.57 -5.43
CA ARG A 71 -0.75 2.43 -6.21
C ARG A 71 -1.66 3.66 -6.20
N ARG A 72 -1.44 4.59 -5.27
CA ARG A 72 -2.22 5.84 -5.18
C ARG A 72 -1.71 6.92 -6.14
N VAL A 73 -0.55 6.71 -6.77
CA VAL A 73 -0.06 7.62 -7.82
C VAL A 73 -1.06 7.63 -8.97
N GLY A 74 -1.62 8.79 -9.27
CA GLY A 74 -2.62 8.96 -10.33
C GLY A 74 -4.05 8.53 -9.96
N ASP A 75 -4.31 8.08 -8.73
CA ASP A 75 -5.64 7.66 -8.29
C ASP A 75 -6.61 8.84 -8.19
N ARG A 76 -7.41 9.03 -9.25
CA ARG A 76 -8.36 10.15 -9.38
C ARG A 76 -9.44 10.11 -8.28
N ARG A 77 -9.87 8.92 -7.84
CA ARG A 77 -10.92 8.79 -6.81
C ARG A 77 -10.42 9.30 -5.47
N LEU A 78 -9.21 8.91 -5.08
CA LEU A 78 -8.60 9.40 -3.85
C LEU A 78 -8.25 10.88 -3.90
N ARG A 79 -7.75 11.38 -5.04
CA ARG A 79 -7.45 12.81 -5.23
C ARG A 79 -8.68 13.71 -5.11
N ALA A 80 -9.87 13.20 -5.43
CA ALA A 80 -11.13 13.94 -5.33
C ALA A 80 -11.71 13.98 -3.90
N CYS A 81 -11.22 13.15 -2.97
CA CYS A 81 -11.72 13.12 -1.60
C CYS A 81 -11.25 14.35 -0.79
N LYS A 82 -12.16 14.95 -0.01
CA LYS A 82 -11.87 16.15 0.80
C LYS A 82 -11.65 15.85 2.28
N ASP A 83 -12.18 14.74 2.78
CA ASP A 83 -12.13 14.36 4.18
C ASP A 83 -11.76 12.87 4.37
N ARG A 84 -11.45 12.51 5.61
CA ARG A 84 -11.00 11.15 5.97
C ARG A 84 -12.07 10.08 5.76
N THR A 85 -13.34 10.42 5.96
CA THR A 85 -14.46 9.50 5.76
C THR A 85 -14.57 9.13 4.29
N ALA A 86 -14.55 10.13 3.40
CA ALA A 86 -14.54 9.93 1.95
C ALA A 86 -13.32 9.11 1.50
N ILE A 87 -12.13 9.39 2.05
CA ILE A 87 -10.92 8.62 1.73
C ILE A 87 -11.08 7.15 2.12
N LYS A 88 -11.66 6.84 3.28
CA LYS A 88 -11.85 5.45 3.75
C LYS A 88 -12.88 4.68 2.91
N VAL A 89 -13.87 5.36 2.33
CA VAL A 89 -14.86 4.74 1.45
C VAL A 89 -14.21 4.15 0.20
N VAL A 90 -13.23 4.84 -0.43
CA VAL A 90 -12.60 4.37 -1.68
C VAL A 90 -12.01 2.95 -1.57
N PRO A 91 -11.09 2.63 -0.64
CA PRO A 91 -10.58 1.28 -0.49
C PRO A 91 -11.66 0.29 -0.02
N MET A 92 -12.65 0.73 0.76
CA MET A 92 -13.75 -0.16 1.15
C MET A 92 -14.65 -0.56 -0.03
N THR A 93 -14.96 0.36 -0.93
CA THR A 93 -15.67 0.04 -2.18
C THR A 93 -14.86 -0.91 -3.07
N ARG A 94 -13.53 -0.74 -3.12
CA ARG A 94 -12.64 -1.70 -3.82
C ARG A 94 -12.70 -3.08 -3.18
N HIS A 95 -12.79 -3.13 -1.85
CA HIS A 95 -12.96 -4.38 -1.11
C HIS A 95 -14.29 -5.07 -1.41
N ASP A 96 -15.38 -4.31 -1.49
CA ASP A 96 -16.69 -4.86 -1.86
C ASP A 96 -16.69 -5.44 -3.28
N ALA A 97 -16.08 -4.73 -4.24
CA ALA A 97 -15.88 -5.25 -5.59
C ALA A 97 -14.99 -6.52 -5.60
N TRP A 98 -13.94 -6.54 -4.78
CA TRP A 98 -13.10 -7.73 -4.62
C TRP A 98 -13.91 -8.92 -4.07
N LYS A 99 -14.77 -8.73 -3.06
CA LYS A 99 -15.64 -9.80 -2.53
C LYS A 99 -16.57 -10.36 -3.59
N GLN A 100 -17.16 -9.51 -4.43
CA GLN A 100 -18.03 -9.94 -5.52
C GLN A 100 -17.28 -10.82 -6.54
N GLN A 101 -16.02 -10.49 -6.82
CA GLN A 101 -15.16 -11.28 -7.72
C GLN A 101 -14.77 -12.63 -7.10
N GLN A 102 -14.54 -12.69 -5.79
CA GLN A 102 -14.22 -13.96 -5.10
C GLN A 102 -15.42 -14.94 -5.03
N GLY A 103 -16.66 -14.45 -5.20
CA GLY A 103 -17.86 -15.28 -5.30
C GLY A 103 -18.02 -16.01 -6.65
N VAL A 104 -17.18 -15.70 -7.64
CA VAL A 104 -17.17 -16.32 -8.97
C VAL A 104 -15.85 -17.08 -9.16
N GLY A 105 -15.77 -18.28 -8.61
CA GLY A 105 -14.72 -19.26 -8.94
C GLY A 105 -13.39 -19.12 -8.16
N ASN A 106 -13.37 -19.74 -6.98
CA ASN A 106 -12.24 -20.45 -6.36
C ASN A 106 -10.81 -19.91 -6.60
N ILE A 107 -10.24 -19.16 -5.64
CA ILE A 107 -8.81 -19.24 -5.34
C ILE A 107 -8.65 -19.20 -3.81
N GLY A 108 -8.09 -20.28 -3.26
CA GLY A 108 -7.79 -20.41 -1.84
C GLY A 108 -6.85 -19.31 -1.31
N PRO A 109 -6.58 -19.30 0.01
CA PRO A 109 -5.79 -18.25 0.65
C PRO A 109 -4.48 -18.07 -0.10
N LEU A 110 -4.15 -16.81 -0.43
CA LEU A 110 -2.92 -16.45 -1.13
C LEU A 110 -1.71 -16.94 -0.34
N LYS A 111 -1.28 -18.17 -0.61
CA LYS A 111 -0.04 -18.74 -0.09
C LYS A 111 1.10 -17.83 -0.53
N ARG A 112 1.96 -17.50 0.44
CA ARG A 112 3.18 -16.70 0.29
C ARG A 112 3.86 -17.01 -1.04
N ARG A 113 3.89 -16.06 -1.98
CA ARG A 113 4.91 -16.08 -3.04
C ARG A 113 6.23 -15.78 -2.34
N LYS A 114 7.01 -16.83 -2.09
CA LYS A 114 8.42 -16.71 -1.72
C LYS A 114 9.07 -15.88 -2.84
N LEU A 115 9.53 -14.68 -2.50
CA LEU A 115 10.48 -13.97 -3.35
C LEU A 115 11.76 -14.82 -3.28
N GLU A 116 11.93 -15.73 -4.24
CA GLU A 116 13.24 -16.33 -4.46
C GLU A 116 14.11 -15.23 -5.02
N ALA A 117 15.05 -14.74 -4.21
CA ALA A 117 16.12 -13.91 -4.68
C ALA A 117 16.91 -14.74 -5.70
N SER A 118 16.80 -14.39 -6.98
CA SER A 118 17.72 -14.89 -7.99
C SER A 118 19.08 -14.27 -7.70
N SER A 119 19.89 -14.97 -6.91
CA SER A 119 21.31 -14.74 -6.80
C SER A 119 21.99 -15.32 -8.04
N ASP A 120 21.89 -14.64 -9.17
CA ASP A 120 22.70 -14.94 -10.35
C ASP A 120 23.74 -13.83 -10.55
N SER A 121 24.96 -14.20 -10.15
CA SER A 121 26.25 -13.85 -10.77
C SER A 121 26.56 -12.37 -11.03
N LEU A 122 27.20 -11.72 -10.03
CA LEU A 122 28.28 -10.76 -10.27
C LEU A 122 29.56 -11.26 -9.60
N ALA A 123 30.01 -12.43 -10.03
CA ALA A 123 31.37 -12.88 -9.84
C ALA A 123 31.92 -13.28 -11.21
N SER A 124 32.61 -12.34 -11.85
CA SER A 124 33.79 -12.54 -12.70
C SER A 124 34.15 -11.22 -13.36
N ILE A 125 35.29 -10.67 -12.92
CA ILE A 125 36.31 -9.93 -13.68
C ILE A 125 35.83 -8.76 -14.55
#